data_AF-A0A544YZS9-F1
#
_entry.id   AF-A0A544YZS9-F1
#
_cell.length_a   1.000
_cell.length_b   1.000
_cell.length_c   1.000
_cell.angle_alpha   90.00
_cell.angle_beta   90.00
_cell.angle_gamma   90.00
#
_symmetry.space_group_name_H-M   'P 1'
#
loop_
_entity.id
_entity.type
_entity.pdbx_description
1 polymer ?
#
loop_
_entity_poly.entity_id
_entity_poly.type
_entity_poly.pdbx_seq_one_letter_code
_entity_poly.pdbx_strand_id
1 'polypeptide(L)' 'MWDVPTGRIAAAIERRVLDWWRTALGAAPALTNACMPQNGATETASLALVDPDATAALVISLTREDQ' A
#
# COMPACT_ATOMS: atom_id res chain seq x y z
N MET A 1 -13.07 -8.44 -0.13
CA MET A 1 -13.27 -7.20 0.64
C MET A 1 -14.29 -7.49 1.73
N TRP A 2 -13.92 -7.33 2.99
CA TRP A 2 -14.91 -7.48 4.07
C TRP A 2 -15.79 -6.23 4.11
N ASP A 3 -17.09 -6.42 3.91
CA ASP A 3 -18.07 -5.33 3.85
C ASP A 3 -18.46 -4.83 5.25
N VAL A 4 -17.44 -4.49 6.04
CA VAL A 4 -17.56 -3.92 7.38
C VAL A 4 -16.79 -2.59 7.40
N PRO A 5 -17.17 -1.61 8.25
CA PRO A 5 -16.56 -0.29 8.25
C PRO A 5 -15.02 -0.31 8.28
N THR A 6 -14.44 -1.14 9.14
CA THR A 6 -12.98 -1.33 9.24
C THR A 6 -12.34 -1.87 7.96
N GLY A 7 -13.04 -2.75 7.23
CA GLY A 7 -12.55 -3.31 5.97
C GLY A 7 -12.53 -2.28 4.84
N ARG A 8 -13.51 -1.38 4.80
CA ARG A 8 -13.53 -0.27 3.82
C ARG A 8 -12.46 0.78 4.12
N ILE A 9 -12.26 1.11 5.40
CA ILE A 9 -11.18 2.02 5.83
C ILE A 9 -9.81 1.43 5.49
N ALA A 10 -9.57 0.15 5.81
CA ALA A 10 -8.32 -0.52 5.46
C ALA A 10 -8.04 -0.47 3.95
N ALA A 11 -9.05 -0.74 3.11
CA ALA A 11 -8.88 -0.66 1.66
C ALA A 11 -8.58 0.76 1.14
N ALA A 12 -9.13 1.79 1.78
CA ALA A 12 -8.85 3.19 1.43
C ALA A 12 -7.41 3.58 1.81
N ILE A 13 -6.96 3.18 3.01
CA ILE A 13 -5.58 3.40 3.47
C ILE A 13 -4.59 2.67 2.55
N GLU A 14 -4.82 1.39 2.27
CA GLU A 14 -4.00 0.57 1.37
C GLU A 14 -3.86 1.25 0.01
N ARG A 15 -4.98 1.71 -0.58
CA ARG A 15 -4.96 2.43 -1.85
C ARG A 15 -4.07 3.68 -1.79
N ARG A 16 -4.23 4.52 -0.75
CA ARG A 16 -3.45 5.76 -0.60
C ARG A 16 -1.95 5.49 -0.43
N VAL A 17 -1.58 4.48 0.34
CA VAL A 17 -0.17 4.08 0.52
C VAL A 17 0.42 3.57 -0.80
N LEU A 18 -0.30 2.70 -1.52
CA LEU A 18 0.16 2.18 -2.80
C LEU A 18 0.30 3.27 -3.87
N ASP A 19 -0.63 4.23 -3.90
CA ASP A 19 -0.56 5.36 -4.83
C ASP A 19 0.63 6.26 -4.49
N TRP A 20 0.87 6.54 -3.20
CA TRP A 20 2.05 7.28 -2.74
C TRP A 20 3.36 6.59 -3.15
N TRP A 21 3.48 5.29 -2.90
CA TRP A 21 4.65 4.50 -3.31
C TRP A 21 4.90 4.59 -4.82
N ARG A 22 3.86 4.38 -5.63
CA ARG A 22 4.01 4.31 -7.10
C ARG A 22 4.28 5.66 -7.73
N THR A 23 3.62 6.71 -7.24
CA THR A 23 3.64 8.02 -7.90
C THR A 23 4.68 8.95 -7.30
N ALA A 24 4.77 9.02 -5.97
CA ALA A 24 5.67 9.97 -5.30
C ALA A 24 7.08 9.40 -5.15
N LEU A 25 7.20 8.10 -4.83
CA LEU A 25 8.50 7.45 -4.60
C LEU A 25 9.03 6.71 -5.84
N GLY A 26 8.21 6.55 -6.88
CA GLY A 26 8.56 5.76 -8.05
C GLY A 26 8.78 4.27 -7.74
N ALA A 27 8.28 3.79 -6.59
CA ALA A 27 8.38 2.41 -6.16
C ALA A 27 7.33 1.55 -6.89
N ALA A 28 7.67 1.14 -8.11
CA ALA A 28 6.89 0.15 -8.84
C ALA A 28 6.89 -1.20 -8.12
N PRO A 29 5.87 -2.05 -8.34
CA PRO A 29 5.88 -3.42 -7.83
C PRO A 29 7.15 -4.15 -8.27
N ALA A 30 7.78 -4.90 -7.35
CA ALA A 30 9.01 -5.61 -7.64
C ALA A 30 8.84 -6.70 -8.72
N LEU A 31 7.62 -7.22 -8.89
CA LEU A 31 7.29 -8.28 -9.84
C LEU A 31 6.03 -7.91 -10.62
N THR A 32 5.99 -8.31 -11.89
CA THR A 32 4.78 -8.19 -12.73
C THR A 32 3.82 -9.33 -12.45
N ASN A 33 2.54 -9.17 -12.81
CA ASN A 33 1.53 -10.23 -12.65
C ASN A 33 1.92 -11.54 -13.36
N ALA A 34 2.60 -11.44 -14.51
CA ALA A 34 3.08 -12.61 -15.25
C ALA A 34 4.18 -13.39 -14.52
N CYS A 35 4.88 -12.75 -13.59
CA CYS A 35 5.91 -13.38 -12.77
C CYS A 35 5.32 -14.11 -11.54
N MET A 36 4.00 -14.01 -11.30
CA MET A 36 3.38 -14.49 -10.06
C MET A 36 2.24 -15.50 -10.33
N PRO A 37 2.38 -16.77 -9.87
CA PRO A 37 1.36 -17.81 -10.09
C PRO A 37 0.02 -17.53 -9.39
N GLN A 38 0.02 -16.67 -8.36
CA GLN A 38 -1.16 -16.26 -7.57
C GLN A 38 -1.72 -14.90 -7.99
N ASN A 39 -1.67 -14.56 -9.28
CA ASN A 39 -2.33 -13.38 -9.86
C ASN A 39 -1.82 -12.02 -9.33
N GLY A 40 -0.50 -11.89 -9.12
CA GLY A 40 0.14 -10.59 -8.93
C GLY A 40 -0.04 -9.94 -7.55
N ALA A 41 -0.48 -10.68 -6.53
CA ALA A 41 -0.52 -10.17 -5.16
C ALA A 41 0.89 -10.09 -4.56
N THR A 42 1.69 -9.11 -4.98
CA THR A 42 2.86 -8.68 -4.19
C THR A 42 2.82 -7.17 -4.04
N GLU A 43 2.51 -6.73 -2.84
CA GLU A 43 2.77 -5.36 -2.38
C GLU A 43 4.26 -5.16 -2.04
N THR A 44 5.14 -6.03 -2.54
CA THR A 44 6.56 -5.97 -2.27
C THR A 44 7.18 -4.80 -3.03
N ALA A 45 7.69 -3.84 -2.26
CA ALA A 45 8.45 -2.70 -2.73
C ALA A 45 9.92 -2.79 -2.26
N SER A 46 10.82 -2.13 -3.00
CA SER A 46 12.23 -2.07 -2.63
C SER A 46 12.45 -1.19 -1.40
N LEU A 47 13.17 -1.69 -0.40
CA LEU A 47 13.57 -0.88 0.78
C LEU A 47 14.53 0.27 0.43
N ALA A 48 15.13 0.26 -0.76
CA ALA A 48 15.90 1.40 -1.24
C ALA A 48 15.01 2.60 -1.67
N LEU A 49 13.72 2.34 -1.89
CA LEU A 49 12.74 3.34 -2.34
C LEU A 49 11.66 3.61 -1.30
N VAL A 50 11.31 2.60 -0.49
CA VAL A 50 10.27 2.67 0.53
C VAL A 50 10.87 2.45 1.91
N ASP A 51 10.74 3.45 2.76
CA ASP A 51 11.09 3.37 4.17
C ASP A 51 9.89 2.82 4.99
N PRO A 52 10.07 1.73 5.76
CA PRO A 52 9.04 1.19 6.64
C PRO A 52 8.54 2.20 7.69
N ASP A 53 9.41 3.04 8.24
CA ASP A 53 9.04 3.97 9.31
C ASP A 53 8.20 5.12 8.76
N ALA A 54 8.60 5.69 7.62
CA ALA A 54 7.79 6.68 6.90
C ALA A 54 6.43 6.11 6.46
N THR A 55 6.39 4.85 6.03
CA THR A 55 5.14 4.17 5.68
C THR A 55 4.22 4.04 6.90
N ALA A 56 4.75 3.58 8.03
CA ALA A 56 3.99 3.46 9.27
C ALA A 56 3.44 4.81 9.75
N ALA A 57 4.24 5.87 9.65
CA ALA A 57 3.81 7.23 9.99
C ALA A 57 2.64 7.70 9.11
N LEU A 58 2.68 7.43 7.80
CA LEU A 58 1.59 7.76 6.88
C LEU A 58 0.32 6.96 7.18
N VAL A 59 0.43 5.67 7.48
CA VAL A 59 -0.73 4.85 7.87
C VAL A 59 -1.41 5.42 9.12
N ILE A 60 -0.61 5.83 10.12
CA ILE A 60 -1.12 6.45 11.36
C ILE A 60 -1.81 7.79 11.06
N SER A 61 -1.26 8.64 10.20
CA SER A 61 -1.89 9.92 9.86
C SER A 61 -3.22 9.72 9.14
N LEU A 62 -3.27 8.83 8.14
CA LEU A 62 -4.49 8.52 7.40
C LEU A 62 -5.59 7.94 8.28
N THR A 63 -5.22 7.11 9.26
CA THR A 63 -6.18 6.54 10.22
C THR A 63 -6.83 7.60 11.10
N ARG A 64 -6.15 8.72 11.37
CA ARG A 64 -6.67 9.83 12.19
C ARG A 64 -7.54 10.81 11.41
N GLU A 65 -7.36 10.90 10.09
CA GLU A 65 -8.16 11.75 9.20
C GLU A 65 -9.54 11.18 8.90
N ASP A 66 -9.67 9.84 8.97
CA ASP A 66 -10.91 9.12 8.68
C ASP A 66 -11.76 8.82 9.95
N GLN A 67 -11.42 9.40 11.11
CA GLN A 67 -12.18 9.33 12.38
C GLN A 67 -13.09 10.54 12.56
#